data_AF-A0A932T2S4-F1
#
_entry.id   AF-A0A932T2S4-F1
#
_cell.length_a   1.000
_cell.length_b   1.000
_cell.length_c   1.000
_cell.angle_alpha   90.00
_cell.angle_beta   90.00
_cell.angle_gamma   90.00
#
_symmetry.space_group_name_H-M   'P 1'
#
loop_
_entity.id
_entity.type
_entity.pdbx_description
1 polymer ?
#
loop_
_entity_poly.entity_id
_entity_poly.type
_entity_poly.pdbx_seq_one_letter_code
_entity_poly.pdbx_strand_id
1 'polypeptide(L)'
;MREPETTETWVVFQALQGAQSGIRSICTESEWTDILARKPGVNQLVQAGIASETEAEKLARGTSGDAKQRPSRRSTPPADV
;
A
#
# COMPACT_ATOMS: atom_id res chain seq x y z
N MET A 1 -34.96 -13.83 -1.78
CA MET A 1 -33.62 -13.68 -1.18
C MET A 1 -32.99 -12.50 -1.90
N ARG A 2 -32.63 -11.43 -1.18
CA ARG A 2 -32.09 -10.21 -1.77
C ARG A 2 -30.66 -10.53 -2.22
N GLU A 3 -30.43 -10.50 -3.53
CA GLU A 3 -29.08 -10.59 -4.10
C GLU A 3 -28.22 -9.51 -3.46
N PRO A 4 -27.05 -9.83 -2.91
CA PRO A 4 -26.14 -8.79 -2.50
C PRO A 4 -25.66 -8.12 -3.79
N GLU A 5 -26.19 -6.94 -4.08
CA GLU A 5 -25.52 -5.92 -4.87
C GLU A 5 -24.26 -5.48 -4.10
N THR A 6 -23.33 -6.42 -3.89
CA THR A 6 -21.99 -6.13 -3.38
C THR A 6 -21.32 -5.36 -4.48
N THR A 7 -21.45 -4.04 -4.39
CA THR A 7 -20.58 -3.10 -5.08
C THR A 7 -19.17 -3.48 -4.63
N GLU A 8 -18.48 -4.32 -5.39
CA GLU A 8 -17.18 -4.86 -5.00
C GLU A 8 -16.21 -3.69 -4.88
N THR A 9 -15.88 -3.38 -3.63
CA THR A 9 -14.91 -2.36 -3.29
C THR A 9 -13.50 -2.93 -3.36
N TRP A 10 -12.57 -2.05 -3.74
CA TRP A 10 -11.16 -2.34 -3.88
C TRP A 10 -10.40 -1.85 -2.65
N VAL A 11 -9.32 -2.55 -2.36
CA VAL A 11 -8.43 -2.34 -1.23
C VAL A 11 -7.01 -2.22 -1.75
N VAL A 12 -6.29 -1.22 -1.25
CA VAL A 12 -4.85 -1.07 -1.44
C VAL A 12 -4.17 -1.43 -0.13
N PHE A 13 -3.18 -2.31 -0.19
CA PHE A 13 -2.38 -2.72 0.95
C PHE A 13 -0.89 -2.74 0.58
N GLN A 14 -0.04 -2.65 1.58
CA GLN A 14 1.41 -2.72 1.43
C GLN A 14 1.94 -3.94 2.20
N ALA A 15 2.79 -4.73 1.57
CA ALA A 15 3.52 -5.76 2.31
C ALA A 15 4.59 -5.11 3.19
N LEU A 16 4.63 -5.49 4.47
CA LEU A 16 5.61 -5.00 5.44
C LEU A 16 6.84 -5.90 5.54
N GLN A 17 6.76 -7.13 5.04
CA GLN A 17 7.81 -8.14 5.16
C GLN A 17 7.97 -8.94 3.86
N GLY A 18 9.17 -9.51 3.68
CA GLY A 18 9.51 -10.34 2.53
C GLY A 18 9.94 -9.55 1.29
N ALA A 19 10.03 -10.23 0.16
CA ALA A 19 10.52 -9.65 -1.10
C ALA A 19 9.64 -8.52 -1.66
N GLN A 20 8.37 -8.50 -1.29
CA GLN A 20 7.42 -7.46 -1.69
C GLN A 20 7.32 -6.33 -0.65
N SER A 21 8.18 -6.33 0.37
CA SER A 21 8.18 -5.31 1.41
C SER A 21 8.31 -3.91 0.80
N GLY A 22 7.37 -3.03 1.13
CA GLY A 22 7.33 -1.66 0.60
C GLY A 22 6.55 -1.51 -0.71
N ILE A 23 6.20 -2.61 -1.39
CA ILE A 23 5.38 -2.58 -2.60
C ILE A 23 3.91 -2.58 -2.21
N ARG A 24 3.13 -1.69 -2.85
CA ARG A 24 1.68 -1.63 -2.69
C ARG A 24 1.00 -2.50 -3.75
N SER A 25 0.00 -3.24 -3.33
CA SER A 25 -0.80 -4.13 -4.16
C SER A 25 -2.28 -3.81 -3.96
N ILE A 26 -3.09 -4.15 -4.97
CA ILE A 26 -4.54 -3.97 -4.95
C ILE A 26 -5.21 -5.33 -4.94
N CYS A 27 -6.31 -5.45 -4.20
CA CYS A 27 -7.20 -6.61 -4.23
C CYS A 27 -8.63 -6.17 -3.92
N THR A 28 -9.60 -7.06 -4.08
CA THR A 28 -10.97 -6.79 -3.62
C THR A 28 -11.07 -6.86 -2.09
N GLU A 29 -12.14 -6.29 -1.52
CA GLU A 29 -12.40 -6.34 -0.07
C GLU A 29 -12.62 -7.77 0.46
N SER A 30 -13.25 -8.61 -0.35
CA SER A 30 -13.39 -10.05 -0.09
C SER A 30 -12.03 -10.73 -0.02
N GLU A 31 -11.18 -10.53 -1.04
CA GLU A 31 -9.82 -11.08 -1.04
C GLU A 31 -8.96 -10.53 0.11
N TRP A 32 -9.13 -9.26 0.47
CA TRP A 32 -8.42 -8.67 1.59
C TRP A 32 -8.73 -9.40 2.91
N THR A 33 -9.99 -9.78 3.10
CA THR A 33 -10.42 -10.55 4.27
C THR A 33 -9.77 -11.92 4.31
N ASP A 34 -9.72 -12.63 3.17
CA ASP A 34 -8.98 -13.90 3.04
C ASP A 34 -7.48 -13.75 3.29
N ILE A 35 -6.88 -12.67 2.78
CA ILE A 35 -5.46 -12.36 2.98
C ILE A 35 -5.15 -12.13 4.46
N LEU A 36 -5.97 -11.33 5.15
CA LEU A 36 -5.83 -11.08 6.59
C LEU A 36 -6.02 -12.36 7.41
N ALA A 37 -6.97 -13.21 7.02
CA ALA A 37 -7.20 -14.49 7.69
C ALA A 37 -6.00 -15.45 7.51
N ARG A 38 -5.38 -15.45 6.33
CA ARG A 38 -4.23 -16.32 6.01
C ARG A 38 -2.92 -15.82 6.63
N LYS A 39 -2.69 -14.51 6.62
CA LYS A 39 -1.41 -13.89 7.03
C LYS A 39 -1.63 -12.56 7.76
N PRO A 40 -2.06 -12.61 9.03
CA PRO A 40 -2.17 -11.40 9.84
C PRO A 40 -0.79 -10.80 10.11
N GLY A 41 -0.69 -9.47 10.09
CA GLY A 41 0.50 -8.72 10.53
C GLY A 41 1.64 -8.58 9.51
N VAL A 42 1.57 -9.22 8.34
CA VAL A 42 2.58 -9.05 7.27
C VAL A 42 2.15 -8.04 6.20
N ASN A 43 0.85 -7.72 6.15
CA ASN A 43 0.27 -6.75 5.23
C ASN A 43 -0.35 -5.61 6.03
N GLN A 44 -0.13 -4.38 5.59
CA GLN A 44 -0.71 -3.17 6.15
C GLN A 44 -1.78 -2.65 5.19
N LEU A 45 -2.98 -2.43 5.72
CA LEU A 45 -4.02 -1.73 4.98
C LEU A 45 -3.60 -0.28 4.74
N VAL A 46 -3.59 0.15 3.48
CA VAL A 46 -3.36 1.55 3.11
C VAL A 46 -4.69 2.26 2.94
N GLN A 47 -5.60 1.67 2.15
CA GLN A 47 -6.92 2.24 1.90
C GLN A 47 -7.90 1.14 1.48
N ALA A 48 -9.16 1.25 1.92
CA ALA A 48 -10.26 0.35 1.54
C ALA A 48 -11.45 1.16 1.00
N GLY A 49 -12.47 0.47 0.49
CA GLY A 49 -13.72 1.10 0.05
C GLY A 49 -13.61 1.82 -1.30
N ILE A 50 -12.66 1.44 -2.14
CA ILE A 50 -12.41 2.12 -3.42
C ILE A 50 -13.39 1.58 -4.47
N ALA A 51 -14.08 2.47 -5.18
CA ALA A 51 -15.17 2.07 -6.09
C ALA A 51 -14.69 1.44 -7.40
N SER A 52 -13.41 1.55 -7.75
CA SER A 52 -12.88 1.07 -9.04
C SER A 52 -11.42 0.66 -8.96
N GLU A 53 -11.07 -0.42 -9.66
CA GLU A 53 -9.70 -0.93 -9.78
C GLU A 53 -8.72 0.16 -10.22
N THR A 54 -9.09 0.95 -11.23
CA THR A 54 -8.26 2.03 -11.76
C THR A 54 -7.89 3.07 -10.71
N GLU A 55 -8.80 3.40 -9.79
CA GLU A 55 -8.50 4.32 -8.69
C GLU A 55 -7.58 3.67 -7.67
N ALA A 56 -7.82 2.41 -7.34
CA ALA A 56 -6.97 1.63 -6.43
C ALA A 56 -5.55 1.50 -6.98
N GLU A 57 -5.42 1.23 -8.27
CA GLU A 57 -4.15 1.08 -8.95
C GLU A 57 -3.36 2.40 -8.97
N LYS A 58 -4.03 3.52 -9.26
CA LYS A 58 -3.44 4.86 -9.16
C LYS A 58 -2.94 5.15 -7.76
N LEU A 59 -3.70 4.78 -6.73
CA LEU A 59 -3.29 4.93 -5.32
C LEU A 59 -2.08 4.04 -4.99
N ALA A 60 -2.06 2.80 -5.45
CA ALA A 60 -0.94 1.88 -5.25
C ALA A 60 0.35 2.36 -5.94
N ARG A 61 0.26 2.86 -7.18
CA ARG A 61 1.41 3.40 -7.93
C ARG A 61 1.86 4.77 -7.43
N GLY A 62 0.93 5.70 -7.23
CA GLY A 62 1.21 7.13 -6.97
C GLY A 62 1.87 7.44 -5.63
N THR A 63 1.80 6.49 -4.69
CA THR A 63 2.37 6.61 -3.35
C THR A 63 3.61 5.74 -3.14
N SER A 64 3.92 4.84 -4.09
CA SER A 64 5.15 4.01 -4.09
C SER A 64 6.43 4.82 -4.38
N GLY A 65 6.35 6.14 -4.31
CA GLY A 65 7.45 7.07 -4.52
C GLY A 65 7.62 8.13 -3.43
N ASP A 66 6.93 8.05 -2.27
CA ASP A 66 7.30 8.91 -1.14
C ASP A 66 8.66 8.43 -0.63
N ALA A 67 9.68 9.09 -1.18
CA ALA A 67 11.07 8.83 -0.93
C ALA A 67 11.26 8.81 0.57
N LYS A 68 11.56 7.62 1.11
CA LYS A 68 12.34 7.48 2.34
C LYS A 68 13.53 8.41 2.13
N GLN A 69 13.45 9.62 2.70
CA GLN A 69 14.49 10.63 2.57
C GLN A 69 15.75 9.93 3.02
N ARG A 70 16.59 9.52 2.06
CA ARG A 70 17.96 9.15 2.37
C ARG A 70 18.50 10.41 3.03
N PRO A 71 18.90 10.40 4.31
CA PRO A 71 19.49 11.57 4.90
C PRO A 71 20.68 11.88 4.01
N SER A 72 20.54 12.93 3.19
CA SER A 72 21.62 13.50 2.40
C SER A 72 22.68 13.78 3.44
N ARG A 73 23.74 12.98 3.36
CA ARG A 73 24.88 13.01 4.27
C ARG A 73 25.30 14.47 4.28
N ARG A 74 25.05 15.11 5.42
CA ARG A 74 25.26 16.54 5.68
C ARG A 74 26.60 16.90 5.03
N SER A 75 26.53 17.64 3.92
CA SER A 75 27.67 18.34 3.39
C SER A 75 28.10 19.28 4.51
N THR A 76 29.17 18.95 5.21
CA THR A 76 29.82 19.87 6.13
C THR A 76 30.57 20.89 5.28
N PRO A 77 30.23 22.18 5.27
CA PRO A 77 31.17 23.22 4.88
C PRO A 77 31.87 23.74 6.15
N PRO A 78 32.80 24.69 6.01
CA PRO A 78 34.21 24.53 5.61
C PRO A 78 35.14 24.72 6.82
N ALA A 79 36.42 24.37 6.69
CA ALA A 79 37.46 24.89 7.60
C ALA A 79 38.48 25.66 6.77
N ASP A 80 38.33 26.98 6.81
CA ASP A 80 39.33 27.98 6.45
C ASP A 80 40.17 28.23 7.73
N VAL A 81 41.47 27.89 7.70
CA VAL A 81 42.53 28.45 8.56
C VAL A 81 43.90 28.25 7.91
#